data_AF-A0A1A9Z1C1-F1
#
_entry.id   AF-A0A1A9Z1C1-F1
#
_cell.length_a   1.000
_cell.length_b   1.000
_cell.length_c   1.000
_cell.angle_alpha   90.00
_cell.angle_beta   90.00
_cell.angle_gamma   90.00
#
_symmetry.space_group_name_H-M   'P 1'
#
loop_
_entity.id
_entity.type
_entity.pdbx_description
1 polymer ?
#
loop_
_entity_poly.entity_id
_entity_poly.type
_entity_poly.pdbx_seq_one_letter_code
_entity_poly.pdbx_strand_id
1 'polypeptide(L)'
;DLVICNKVIKEEAHQQKKTIDAHWAHIVIHGTLHLLGYDHRFLIGAPSIWFFTEFLRGKIFTGFPWLELGYSQIDGPLKGIAPIFGVSGISYIIMIISDRKLKLRRSVLITGITSFYKSGYYNSIMLLGNNHSYKYNLTHNLTQGEYLQPQLNISDFYFTPAICYEIIFSEKIRANIQSNTDFLLTVSNDVWFGNTIGPWQHLQMARMRALETGKSLICSTTLCKPTTLFLFEIRINLTPCVFLPTIFTSDTLMRTNVPESVIIII
;
A
#
# COMPACT_ATOMS: atom_id res chain seq x y z
N ASP A 1 17.34 43.76 -8.46
CA ASP A 1 16.57 44.64 -9.36
C ASP A 1 16.10 43.89 -10.59
N LEU A 2 14.80 43.95 -10.87
CA LEU A 2 14.20 43.37 -12.08
C LEU A 2 14.09 44.50 -13.11
N VAL A 3 14.90 44.45 -14.17
CA VAL A 3 14.85 45.43 -15.26
C VAL A 3 14.00 44.86 -16.40
N ILE A 4 12.86 45.50 -16.67
CA ILE A 4 11.92 45.07 -17.70
C ILE A 4 12.01 46.04 -18.89
N CYS A 5 12.29 45.52 -20.09
CA CYS A 5 12.39 46.33 -21.31
C CYS A 5 11.00 46.64 -21.89
N ASN A 6 10.59 47.91 -21.83
CA ASN A 6 9.29 48.37 -22.34
C ASN A 6 9.08 48.09 -23.84
N LYS A 7 10.15 48.12 -24.64
CA LYS A 7 10.07 47.85 -26.08
C LYS A 7 9.66 46.40 -26.35
N VAL A 8 10.24 45.45 -25.62
CA VAL A 8 9.93 44.02 -25.74
C VAL A 8 8.48 43.74 -25.35
N ILE A 9 7.98 44.34 -24.27
CA ILE A 9 6.59 44.15 -23.82
C ILE A 9 5.57 44.63 -24.87
N LYS A 10 5.85 45.76 -25.54
CA LYS A 10 4.96 46.27 -26.60
C LYS A 10 4.92 45.34 -27.81
N GLU A 11 6.08 44.80 -28.19
CA GLU A 11 6.19 43.85 -29.30
C GLU A 11 5.49 42.52 -28.97
N GLU A 12 5.68 41.97 -27.76
CA GLU A 12 5.00 40.74 -27.32
C GLU A 12 3.48 40.92 -27.16
N ALA A 13 3.03 42.06 -26.62
CA ALA A 13 1.60 42.38 -26.51
C ALA A 13 0.92 42.40 -27.88
N HIS A 14 1.58 43.00 -28.87
CA HIS A 14 1.09 43.07 -30.25
C HIS A 14 1.05 41.68 -30.90
N GLN A 15 2.09 40.85 -30.72
CA GLN A 15 2.12 39.48 -31.22
C GLN A 15 1.01 38.60 -30.60
N GLN A 16 0.72 38.79 -29.30
CA GLN A 16 -0.31 38.04 -28.59
C GLN A 16 -1.73 38.63 -28.76
N LYS A 17 -1.90 39.69 -29.56
CA LYS A 17 -3.17 40.41 -29.75
C LYS A 17 -3.81 40.87 -28.43
N LYS A 18 -2.99 41.32 -27.47
CA LYS A 18 -3.44 41.85 -26.16
C LYS A 18 -3.20 43.35 -26.09
N THR A 19 -4.05 44.08 -25.36
CA THR A 19 -3.78 45.47 -24.99
C THR A 19 -2.55 45.54 -24.09
N ILE A 20 -1.76 46.61 -24.22
CA ILE A 20 -0.51 46.82 -23.47
C ILE A 20 -0.75 46.70 -21.96
N ASP A 21 -1.81 47.33 -21.43
CA ASP A 21 -2.13 47.30 -20.00
C ASP A 21 -2.46 45.89 -19.49
N ALA A 22 -3.21 45.12 -20.29
CA ALA A 22 -3.54 43.73 -19.96
C ALA A 22 -2.31 42.81 -20.00
N HIS A 23 -1.39 43.04 -20.94
CA HIS A 23 -0.16 42.25 -21.04
C HIS A 23 0.82 42.57 -19.90
N TRP A 24 0.93 43.85 -19.53
CA TRP A 24 1.66 44.27 -18.33
C TRP A 24 1.10 43.64 -17.06
N ALA A 25 -0.22 43.73 -16.84
CA ALA A 25 -0.87 43.10 -15.70
C ALA A 25 -0.64 41.58 -15.68
N HIS A 26 -0.73 40.93 -16.84
CA HIS A 26 -0.42 39.50 -16.97
C HIS A 26 1.01 39.20 -16.50
N ILE A 27 2.04 39.86 -17.04
CA ILE A 27 3.45 39.57 -16.70
C ILE A 27 3.74 39.86 -15.23
N VAL A 28 3.18 40.94 -14.68
CA VAL A 28 3.39 41.30 -13.26
C VAL A 28 2.73 40.25 -12.36
N ILE A 29 1.45 39.95 -12.56
CA ILE A 29 0.73 38.95 -11.75
C ILE A 29 1.39 37.59 -11.90
N HIS A 30 1.70 37.17 -13.12
CA HIS A 30 2.33 35.90 -13.43
C HIS A 30 3.74 35.81 -12.82
N GLY A 31 4.57 36.84 -12.98
CA GLY A 31 5.90 36.93 -12.36
C GLY A 31 5.86 36.94 -10.83
N THR A 32 4.90 37.65 -10.23
CA THR A 32 4.67 37.62 -8.77
C THR A 32 4.24 36.23 -8.31
N LEU A 33 3.36 35.54 -9.05
CA LEU A 33 2.97 34.16 -8.76
C LEU A 33 4.18 33.21 -8.81
N HIS A 34 5.03 33.34 -9.83
CA HIS A 34 6.29 32.57 -9.92
C HIS A 34 7.25 32.87 -8.76
N LEU A 35 7.41 34.13 -8.35
CA LEU A 35 8.22 34.52 -7.19
C LEU A 35 7.66 33.96 -5.87
N LEU A 36 6.34 33.91 -5.73
CA LEU A 36 5.66 33.24 -4.62
C LEU A 36 5.73 31.70 -4.70
N GLY A 37 6.28 31.16 -5.80
CA GLY A 37 6.49 29.73 -6.00
C GLY A 37 5.35 28.99 -6.70
N TYR A 38 4.36 29.71 -7.23
CA TYR A 38 3.32 29.20 -8.12
C TYR A 38 3.85 29.15 -9.54
N ASP A 39 4.78 28.23 -9.81
CA ASP A 39 5.19 27.92 -11.17
C ASP A 39 4.08 27.13 -11.91
N HIS A 40 3.99 27.27 -13.24
CA HIS A 40 3.20 26.42 -14.16
C HIS A 40 3.72 24.98 -14.24
N ARG A 41 3.93 24.36 -13.09
CA ARG A 41 4.62 23.09 -12.94
C ARG A 41 3.59 21.97 -12.92
N PHE A 42 3.83 20.96 -13.77
CA PHE A 42 3.09 19.70 -13.82
C PHE A 42 2.92 19.13 -12.41
N LEU A 43 1.77 19.41 -11.79
CA LEU A 43 1.37 18.99 -10.44
C LEU A 43 1.26 17.45 -10.32
N ILE A 44 1.27 16.78 -11.48
CA ILE A 44 1.04 15.35 -11.64
C ILE A 44 2.36 14.60 -11.92
N GLY A 45 3.41 15.28 -12.38
CA GLY A 45 4.63 14.62 -12.85
C GLY A 45 5.34 13.77 -11.78
N ALA A 46 5.66 14.35 -10.62
CA ALA A 46 6.32 13.63 -9.53
C ALA A 46 5.43 12.52 -8.92
N PRO A 47 4.13 12.76 -8.65
CA PRO A 47 3.21 11.70 -8.27
C PRO A 47 3.13 10.54 -9.27
N SER A 48 3.07 10.81 -10.58
CA SER A 48 3.02 9.76 -11.59
C SER A 48 4.32 8.96 -11.62
N ILE A 49 5.47 9.63 -11.57
CA ILE A 49 6.77 8.94 -11.53
C ILE A 49 6.84 8.02 -10.30
N TRP A 50 6.47 8.51 -9.12
CA TRP A 50 6.46 7.70 -7.90
C TRP A 50 5.52 6.50 -8.04
N PHE A 51 4.28 6.72 -8.48
CA PHE A 51 3.32 5.65 -8.73
C PHE A 51 3.87 4.60 -9.68
N PHE A 52 4.46 5.01 -10.81
CA PHE A 52 5.09 4.07 -11.74
C PHE A 52 6.25 3.31 -11.09
N THR A 53 7.09 3.95 -10.28
CA THR A 53 8.17 3.23 -9.57
C THR A 53 7.64 2.22 -8.56
N GLU A 54 6.58 2.53 -7.80
CA GLU A 54 5.95 1.57 -6.88
C GLU A 54 5.27 0.42 -7.64
N PHE A 55 4.56 0.75 -8.72
CA PHE A 55 3.91 -0.24 -9.59
C PHE A 55 4.94 -1.20 -10.19
N LEU A 56 6.02 -0.67 -10.78
CA LEU A 56 7.08 -1.49 -11.36
C LEU A 56 7.80 -2.32 -10.28
N ARG A 57 8.01 -1.78 -9.07
CA ARG A 57 8.60 -2.51 -7.94
C ARG A 57 7.72 -3.69 -7.50
N GLY A 58 6.40 -3.54 -7.55
CA GLY A 58 5.43 -4.59 -7.25
C GLY A 58 5.28 -5.65 -8.34
N LYS A 59 5.91 -5.46 -9.52
CA LYS A 59 5.75 -6.32 -10.71
C LYS A 59 7.04 -6.93 -11.23
N ILE A 60 8.12 -6.16 -11.22
CA ILE A 60 9.42 -6.54 -11.79
C ILE A 60 10.28 -7.18 -10.68
N PHE A 61 11.12 -8.16 -11.06
CA PHE A 61 11.99 -8.90 -10.14
C PHE A 61 11.21 -9.60 -9.01
N THR A 62 10.26 -10.47 -9.38
CA THR A 62 9.31 -11.21 -8.53
C THR A 62 8.23 -10.37 -7.83
N GLY A 63 8.35 -9.03 -7.88
CA GLY A 63 7.29 -8.10 -7.49
C GLY A 63 7.01 -8.10 -5.99
N PHE A 64 7.78 -7.37 -5.19
CA PHE A 64 7.62 -7.36 -3.73
C PHE A 64 6.92 -6.07 -3.27
N PRO A 65 5.58 -6.10 -3.04
CA PRO A 65 4.79 -4.92 -2.72
C PRO A 65 4.85 -4.55 -1.23
N TRP A 66 6.05 -4.64 -0.64
CA TRP A 66 6.25 -4.35 0.79
C TRP A 66 6.28 -2.84 1.04
N LEU A 67 5.57 -2.36 2.05
CA LEU A 67 5.59 -0.95 2.50
C LEU A 67 5.30 0.10 1.41
N GLU A 68 4.25 -0.12 0.61
CA GLU A 68 3.67 0.97 -0.18
C GLU A 68 3.24 2.16 0.69
N LEU A 69 3.42 3.38 0.18
CA LEU A 69 3.10 4.60 0.92
C LEU A 69 1.65 4.63 1.42
N GLY A 70 0.73 4.07 0.65
CA GLY A 70 -0.68 3.97 0.96
C GLY A 70 -0.99 3.19 2.24
N TYR A 71 -0.12 2.28 2.69
CA TYR A 71 -0.32 1.57 3.96
C TYR A 71 -0.35 2.51 5.17
N SER A 72 0.28 3.68 5.07
CA SER A 72 0.20 4.72 6.11
C SER A 72 -1.22 5.20 6.41
N GLN A 73 -2.17 4.97 5.49
CA GLN A 73 -3.56 5.43 5.62
C GLN A 73 -4.54 4.31 5.99
N ILE A 74 -4.05 3.16 6.46
CA ILE A 74 -4.91 2.06 6.92
C ILE A 74 -5.96 2.54 7.95
N ASP A 75 -5.54 3.40 8.87
CA ASP A 75 -6.38 4.02 9.90
C ASP A 75 -6.62 5.52 9.61
N GLY A 76 -6.22 5.98 8.41
CA GLY A 76 -6.25 7.37 8.00
C GLY A 76 -7.54 7.80 7.29
N PRO A 77 -7.67 9.10 6.96
CA PRO A 77 -8.85 9.64 6.29
C PRO A 77 -9.03 9.10 4.86
N LEU A 78 -7.96 8.61 4.23
CA LEU A 78 -7.99 8.08 2.86
C LEU A 78 -8.38 6.60 2.78
N LYS A 79 -8.66 5.92 3.90
CA LYS A 79 -8.99 4.49 3.92
C LYS A 79 -10.20 4.12 3.06
N GLY A 80 -11.19 5.01 2.92
CA GLY A 80 -12.38 4.81 2.10
C GLY A 80 -12.10 4.74 0.60
N ILE A 81 -10.89 5.06 0.17
CA ILE A 81 -10.45 4.99 -1.23
C ILE A 81 -9.92 3.58 -1.58
N ALA A 82 -9.51 2.81 -0.57
CA ALA A 82 -8.94 1.47 -0.73
C ALA A 82 -9.83 0.54 -1.59
N PRO A 83 -11.17 0.47 -1.40
CA PRO A 83 -12.02 -0.42 -2.20
C PRO A 83 -12.07 -0.10 -3.70
N ILE A 84 -11.75 1.15 -4.09
CA ILE A 84 -11.92 1.63 -5.46
C ILE A 84 -10.60 1.55 -6.23
N PHE A 85 -9.52 2.07 -5.63
CA PHE A 85 -8.24 2.21 -6.30
C PHE A 85 -7.11 1.40 -5.66
N GLY A 86 -7.40 0.63 -4.61
CA GLY A 86 -6.39 -0.10 -3.85
C GLY A 86 -5.40 0.80 -3.13
N VAL A 87 -4.40 0.18 -2.52
CA VAL A 87 -3.29 0.85 -1.84
C VAL A 87 -2.50 1.78 -2.77
N SER A 88 -2.30 1.40 -4.03
CA SER A 88 -1.52 2.19 -4.99
C SER A 88 -2.23 3.50 -5.36
N GLY A 89 -3.57 3.51 -5.40
CA GLY A 89 -4.35 4.74 -5.56
C GLY A 89 -4.22 5.68 -4.37
N ILE A 90 -4.20 5.13 -3.15
CA ILE A 90 -3.95 5.91 -1.93
C ILE A 90 -2.55 6.52 -1.98
N SER A 91 -1.52 5.74 -2.33
CA SER A 91 -0.15 6.24 -2.51
C SER A 91 -0.09 7.44 -3.45
N TYR A 92 -0.79 7.34 -4.59
CA TYR A 92 -0.83 8.40 -5.58
C TYR A 92 -1.47 9.70 -5.05
N ILE A 93 -2.59 9.59 -4.34
CA ILE A 93 -3.27 10.74 -3.74
C ILE A 93 -2.41 11.39 -2.66
N ILE A 94 -1.77 10.60 -1.78
CA ILE A 94 -0.83 11.12 -0.79
C ILE A 94 0.27 11.93 -1.49
N MET A 95 0.80 11.41 -2.60
CA MET A 95 1.89 12.07 -3.32
C MET A 95 1.42 13.38 -3.97
N ILE A 96 0.20 13.44 -4.52
CA ILE A 96 -0.39 14.69 -5.04
C ILE A 96 -0.53 15.74 -3.91
N ILE A 97 -1.05 15.34 -2.75
CA ILE A 97 -1.23 16.23 -1.60
C ILE A 97 0.13 16.71 -1.07
N SER A 98 1.13 15.84 -1.08
CA SER A 98 2.48 16.13 -0.58
C SER A 98 3.27 17.03 -1.52
N ASP A 99 3.20 16.81 -2.84
CA ASP A 99 3.90 17.63 -3.85
C ASP A 99 3.45 19.09 -3.80
N ARG A 100 2.16 19.33 -3.53
CA ARG A 100 1.60 20.68 -3.30
C ARG A 100 2.25 21.43 -2.14
N LYS A 101 2.71 20.72 -1.10
CA LYS A 101 3.24 21.34 0.13
C LYS A 101 4.76 21.43 0.16
N LEU A 102 5.48 20.52 -0.48
CA LEU A 102 6.88 20.30 -0.14
C LEU A 102 7.91 20.71 -1.21
N LYS A 103 7.53 21.15 -2.42
CA LYS A 103 8.47 21.45 -3.53
C LYS A 103 9.56 20.35 -3.67
N LEU A 104 9.23 19.08 -3.37
CA LEU A 104 10.20 18.04 -2.97
C LEU A 104 10.71 17.20 -4.15
N ARG A 105 10.93 17.82 -5.31
CA ARG A 105 11.10 17.09 -6.59
C ARG A 105 12.39 16.26 -6.67
N ARG A 106 13.50 16.77 -6.15
CA ARG A 106 14.79 16.03 -6.17
C ARG A 106 14.76 14.86 -5.19
N SER A 107 14.19 15.06 -4.01
CA SER A 107 14.11 14.01 -2.99
C SER A 107 13.17 12.88 -3.40
N VAL A 108 11.99 13.17 -3.98
CA VAL A 108 11.06 12.11 -4.43
C VAL A 108 11.68 11.22 -5.51
N LEU A 109 12.39 11.80 -6.47
CA LEU A 109 13.07 11.02 -7.52
C LEU A 109 14.19 10.15 -6.92
N ILE A 110 15.03 10.73 -6.06
CA ILE A 110 16.14 10.02 -5.40
C ILE A 110 15.60 8.92 -4.47
N THR A 111 14.57 9.21 -3.68
CA THR A 111 13.93 8.22 -2.80
C THR A 111 13.25 7.12 -3.60
N GLY A 112 12.57 7.43 -4.71
CA GLY A 112 11.93 6.43 -5.57
C GLY A 112 12.97 5.49 -6.19
N ILE A 113 14.05 6.05 -6.75
CA ILE A 113 15.16 5.27 -7.32
C ILE A 113 15.86 4.43 -6.26
N THR A 114 16.24 5.01 -5.12
CA THR A 114 16.92 4.28 -4.04
C THR A 114 16.03 3.20 -3.41
N SER A 115 14.72 3.44 -3.28
CA SER A 115 13.76 2.45 -2.82
C SER A 115 13.63 1.30 -3.82
N PHE A 116 13.57 1.60 -5.13
CA PHE A 116 13.54 0.58 -6.18
C PHE A 116 14.80 -0.30 -6.15
N TYR A 117 15.99 0.31 -6.07
CA TYR A 117 17.25 -0.42 -5.96
C TYR A 117 17.34 -1.26 -4.67
N LYS A 118 16.95 -0.70 -3.51
CA LYS A 118 16.93 -1.45 -2.24
C LYS A 118 15.94 -2.60 -2.27
N SER A 119 14.74 -2.39 -2.82
CA SER A 119 13.74 -3.45 -2.97
C SER A 119 14.26 -4.58 -3.85
N GLY A 120 14.91 -4.26 -4.98
CA GLY A 120 15.58 -5.26 -5.82
C GLY A 120 16.66 -6.03 -5.06
N TYR A 121 17.48 -5.32 -4.27
CA TYR A 121 18.51 -5.94 -3.43
C TYR A 121 17.93 -6.86 -2.34
N TYR A 122 16.92 -6.41 -1.58
CA TYR A 122 16.29 -7.24 -0.55
C TYR A 122 15.54 -8.43 -1.14
N ASN A 123 14.86 -8.26 -2.28
CA ASN A 123 14.29 -9.39 -3.04
C ASN A 123 15.38 -10.36 -3.45
N SER A 124 16.52 -9.87 -3.95
CA SER A 124 17.62 -10.75 -4.33
C SER A 124 18.19 -11.51 -3.12
N ILE A 125 18.29 -10.91 -1.92
CA ILE A 125 18.71 -11.63 -0.70
C ILE A 125 17.66 -12.66 -0.27
N MET A 126 16.37 -12.32 -0.32
CA MET A 126 15.28 -13.23 0.03
C MET A 126 15.19 -14.41 -0.93
N LEU A 127 15.39 -14.17 -2.24
CA LEU A 127 15.33 -15.19 -3.29
C LEU A 127 16.60 -16.03 -3.39
N LEU A 128 17.78 -15.40 -3.25
CA LEU A 128 19.06 -16.09 -3.34
C LEU A 128 19.49 -16.72 -2.01
N GLY A 129 18.82 -16.35 -0.92
CA GLY A 129 19.25 -16.69 0.43
C GLY A 129 20.60 -16.03 0.74
N ASN A 130 20.76 -15.47 1.93
CA ASN A 130 22.11 -15.49 2.47
C ASN A 130 22.52 -16.96 2.52
N ASN A 131 23.63 -17.31 1.85
CA ASN A 131 24.27 -18.64 1.91
C ASN A 131 24.61 -19.11 3.34
N HIS A 132 24.27 -18.33 4.36
CA HIS A 132 23.92 -18.85 5.69
C HIS A 132 22.54 -19.52 5.67
N SER A 133 22.38 -20.53 4.80
CA SER A 133 21.48 -21.63 5.14
C SER A 133 21.98 -22.15 6.48
N TYR A 134 21.32 -21.79 7.57
CA TYR A 134 21.28 -22.68 8.70
C TYR A 134 20.87 -24.02 8.08
N LYS A 135 21.81 -24.97 8.01
CA LYS A 135 21.61 -26.34 7.54
C LYS A 135 20.63 -27.04 8.48
N TYR A 136 19.38 -26.61 8.47
CA TYR A 136 18.28 -27.47 8.79
C TYR A 136 18.14 -28.33 7.54
N ASN A 137 18.39 -29.64 7.67
CA ASN A 137 17.96 -30.62 6.67
C ASN A 137 16.44 -30.52 6.58
N LEU A 138 15.94 -29.54 5.82
CA LEU A 138 14.55 -29.47 5.43
C LEU A 138 14.34 -30.64 4.47
N THR A 139 13.76 -31.72 4.98
CA THR A 139 13.40 -32.92 4.22
C THR A 139 12.31 -32.68 3.17
N HIS A 140 11.89 -31.43 2.97
CA HIS A 140 10.79 -31.04 2.11
C HIS A 140 11.19 -29.91 1.16
N ASN A 141 11.24 -30.22 -0.14
CA ASN A 141 11.29 -29.21 -1.20
C ASN A 141 9.90 -28.60 -1.35
N LEU A 142 9.78 -27.29 -1.08
CA LEU A 142 8.57 -26.53 -1.39
C LEU A 142 8.63 -26.07 -2.85
N THR A 143 7.56 -26.31 -3.60
CA THR A 143 7.37 -25.74 -4.94
C THR A 143 6.25 -24.72 -4.90
N GLN A 144 6.28 -23.75 -5.81
CA GLN A 144 5.22 -22.75 -5.94
C GLN A 144 3.88 -23.45 -6.25
N GLY A 145 2.83 -23.10 -5.52
CA GLY A 145 1.46 -23.55 -5.81
C GLY A 145 0.80 -22.76 -6.94
N GLU A 146 -0.39 -23.19 -7.34
CA GLU A 146 -1.19 -22.52 -8.37
C GLU A 146 -1.47 -21.04 -8.04
N TYR A 147 -1.63 -20.20 -9.06
CA TYR A 147 -1.96 -18.79 -8.84
C TYR A 147 -3.38 -18.60 -8.31
N LEU A 148 -4.32 -19.37 -8.88
CA LEU A 148 -5.70 -19.47 -8.43
C LEU A 148 -5.82 -20.65 -7.47
N GLN A 149 -6.24 -20.36 -6.25
CA GLN A 149 -6.41 -21.27 -5.14
C GLN A 149 -7.92 -21.50 -4.93
N PRO A 150 -8.32 -22.74 -4.63
CA PRO A 150 -9.72 -23.02 -4.28
C PRO A 150 -10.09 -22.32 -2.97
N GLN A 151 -11.34 -21.88 -2.86
CA GLN A 151 -11.88 -21.41 -1.58
C GLN A 151 -11.99 -22.57 -0.60
N LEU A 152 -11.77 -22.29 0.69
CA LEU A 152 -12.09 -23.22 1.75
C LEU A 152 -13.55 -23.02 2.15
N ASN A 153 -14.33 -24.09 2.11
CA ASN A 153 -15.71 -24.08 2.58
C ASN A 153 -15.76 -24.73 3.97
N ILE A 154 -16.12 -23.96 4.98
CA ILE A 154 -16.22 -24.44 6.36
C ILE A 154 -17.62 -24.08 6.87
N SER A 155 -18.45 -25.10 7.08
CA SER A 155 -19.88 -24.94 7.36
C SER A 155 -20.58 -24.15 6.25
N ASP A 156 -21.22 -23.02 6.58
CA ASP A 156 -21.92 -22.15 5.63
C ASP A 156 -21.08 -20.93 5.18
N PHE A 157 -19.77 -20.92 5.45
CA PHE A 157 -18.89 -19.80 5.13
C PHE A 157 -17.81 -20.15 4.12
N TYR A 158 -17.55 -19.21 3.21
CA TYR A 158 -16.50 -19.31 2.21
C TYR A 158 -15.29 -18.44 2.56
N PHE A 159 -14.12 -19.07 2.62
CA PHE A 159 -12.86 -18.42 2.95
C PHE A 159 -11.95 -18.40 1.72
N THR A 160 -11.36 -17.24 1.44
CA THR A 160 -10.25 -17.11 0.49
C THR A 160 -8.93 -17.20 1.27
N PRO A 161 -8.18 -18.31 1.17
CA PRO A 161 -6.93 -18.48 1.92
C PRO A 161 -5.75 -17.74 1.28
N ALA A 162 -4.83 -17.28 2.09
CA ALA A 162 -3.53 -16.75 1.69
C ALA A 162 -2.48 -17.09 2.74
N ILE A 163 -1.45 -17.85 2.37
CA ILE A 163 -0.45 -18.36 3.31
C ILE A 163 0.67 -17.33 3.48
N CYS A 164 0.90 -16.90 4.72
CA CYS A 164 2.05 -16.08 5.12
C CYS A 164 2.26 -14.85 4.20
N TYR A 165 3.29 -14.88 3.35
CA TYR A 165 3.63 -13.80 2.43
C TYR A 165 2.56 -13.54 1.37
N GLU A 166 1.71 -14.50 1.02
CA GLU A 166 0.73 -14.34 -0.06
C GLU A 166 -0.26 -13.19 0.18
N ILE A 167 -0.52 -12.86 1.45
CA ILE A 167 -1.46 -11.80 1.84
C ILE A 167 -0.98 -10.40 1.43
N ILE A 168 0.30 -10.19 1.14
CA ILE A 168 0.79 -8.87 0.71
C ILE A 168 0.54 -8.60 -0.79
N PHE A 169 0.25 -9.65 -1.56
CA PHE A 169 0.07 -9.56 -3.02
C PHE A 169 -1.38 -9.19 -3.35
N SER A 170 -1.61 -7.90 -3.56
CA SER A 170 -2.93 -7.33 -3.80
C SER A 170 -3.70 -8.01 -4.93
N GLU A 171 -3.03 -8.24 -6.05
CA GLU A 171 -3.63 -8.85 -7.24
C GLU A 171 -3.94 -10.32 -7.04
N LYS A 172 -3.07 -11.05 -6.32
CA LYS A 172 -3.33 -12.46 -6.02
C LYS A 172 -4.59 -12.58 -5.16
N ILE A 173 -4.72 -11.75 -4.13
CA ILE A 173 -5.93 -11.72 -3.29
C ILE A 173 -7.16 -11.38 -4.12
N ARG A 174 -7.10 -10.33 -4.94
CA ARG A 174 -8.22 -9.91 -5.77
C ARG A 174 -8.65 -10.97 -6.78
N ALA A 175 -7.70 -11.71 -7.36
CA ALA A 175 -7.98 -12.79 -8.30
C ALA A 175 -8.59 -14.05 -7.64
N ASN A 176 -8.34 -14.25 -6.34
CA ASN A 176 -8.80 -15.40 -5.57
C ASN A 176 -10.10 -15.14 -4.79
N ILE A 177 -10.59 -13.91 -4.77
CA ILE A 177 -11.88 -13.56 -4.18
C ILE A 177 -12.99 -13.85 -5.18
N GLN A 178 -14.07 -14.45 -4.68
CA GLN A 178 -15.29 -14.67 -5.43
C GLN A 178 -16.43 -13.88 -4.79
N SER A 179 -17.57 -13.78 -5.48
CA SER A 179 -18.74 -13.04 -5.00
C SER A 179 -19.29 -13.59 -3.68
N ASN A 180 -19.22 -14.90 -3.48
CA ASN A 180 -19.62 -15.61 -2.26
C ASN A 180 -18.56 -15.62 -1.15
N THR A 181 -17.35 -15.06 -1.35
CA THR A 181 -16.34 -15.05 -0.28
C THR A 181 -16.86 -14.25 0.92
N ASP A 182 -16.86 -14.83 2.10
CA ASP A 182 -17.22 -14.15 3.35
C ASP A 182 -15.98 -13.59 4.04
N PHE A 183 -14.90 -14.39 4.08
CA PHE A 183 -13.69 -14.08 4.83
C PHE A 183 -12.42 -14.24 4.01
N LEU A 184 -11.44 -13.39 4.29
CA LEU A 184 -10.04 -13.65 4.00
C LEU A 184 -9.44 -14.41 5.18
N LEU A 185 -8.69 -15.46 4.88
CA LEU A 185 -7.97 -16.24 5.89
C LEU A 185 -6.48 -16.19 5.59
N THR A 186 -5.68 -15.76 6.57
CA THR A 186 -4.23 -15.89 6.48
C THR A 186 -3.66 -16.64 7.67
N VAL A 187 -2.80 -17.60 7.38
CA VAL A 187 -2.05 -18.37 8.37
C VAL A 187 -0.57 -18.10 8.10
N SER A 188 0.14 -17.61 9.11
CA SER A 188 1.53 -17.20 8.99
C SER A 188 2.42 -17.80 10.07
N ASN A 189 3.70 -17.98 9.74
CA ASN A 189 4.74 -18.27 10.71
C ASN A 189 5.66 -17.06 10.83
N ASP A 190 5.32 -16.10 11.70
CA ASP A 190 6.05 -14.83 11.78
C ASP A 190 7.37 -14.92 12.56
N VAL A 191 7.75 -16.12 13.01
CA VAL A 191 9.05 -16.37 13.67
C VAL A 191 10.21 -16.00 12.75
N TRP A 192 10.04 -16.13 11.43
CA TRP A 192 11.03 -15.72 10.43
C TRP A 192 11.48 -14.26 10.55
N PHE A 193 10.62 -13.38 11.09
CA PHE A 193 10.97 -11.96 11.29
C PHE A 193 11.73 -11.69 12.59
N GLY A 194 11.87 -12.68 13.48
CA GLY A 194 12.52 -12.52 14.79
C GLY A 194 11.86 -11.44 15.67
N ASN A 195 12.61 -10.89 16.63
CA ASN A 195 12.15 -9.76 17.46
C ASN A 195 12.39 -8.41 16.78
N THR A 196 11.74 -8.21 15.63
CA THR A 196 11.79 -6.97 14.86
C THR A 196 10.39 -6.38 14.64
N ILE A 197 10.31 -5.26 13.92
CA ILE A 197 9.04 -4.63 13.51
C ILE A 197 8.35 -5.33 12.34
N GLY A 198 8.98 -6.34 11.72
CA GLY A 198 8.48 -7.04 10.53
C GLY A 198 7.04 -7.57 10.65
N PRO A 199 6.67 -8.28 11.74
CA PRO A 199 5.30 -8.80 11.91
C PRO A 199 4.24 -7.71 11.95
N TRP A 200 4.57 -6.54 12.50
CA TRP A 200 3.64 -5.41 12.54
C TRP A 200 3.42 -4.80 11.16
N GLN A 201 4.47 -4.74 10.33
CA GLN A 201 4.35 -4.32 8.93
C GLN A 201 3.54 -5.32 8.11
N HIS A 202 3.75 -6.62 8.32
CA HIS A 202 2.99 -7.68 7.68
C HIS A 202 1.50 -7.58 8.02
N LEU A 203 1.15 -7.45 9.30
CA LEU A 203 -0.23 -7.24 9.74
C LEU A 203 -0.84 -5.96 9.12
N GLN A 204 -0.08 -4.86 9.06
CA GLN A 204 -0.57 -3.62 8.45
C GLN A 204 -0.96 -3.81 6.98
N MET A 205 -0.17 -4.56 6.21
CA MET A 205 -0.46 -4.85 4.81
C MET A 205 -1.62 -5.84 4.66
N ALA A 206 -1.71 -6.83 5.56
CA ALA A 206 -2.83 -7.77 5.59
C ALA A 206 -4.16 -7.03 5.85
N ARG A 207 -4.19 -6.11 6.82
CA ARG A 207 -5.37 -5.25 7.07
C ARG A 207 -5.78 -4.45 5.84
N MET A 208 -4.83 -4.02 5.02
CA MET A 208 -5.15 -3.29 3.78
C MET A 208 -5.91 -4.18 2.80
N ARG A 209 -5.62 -5.48 2.73
CA ARG A 209 -6.40 -6.42 1.90
C ARG A 209 -7.87 -6.46 2.32
N ALA A 210 -8.14 -6.48 3.62
CA ALA A 210 -9.50 -6.42 4.14
C ALA A 210 -10.20 -5.14 3.68
N LEU A 211 -9.53 -3.99 3.84
CA LEU A 211 -10.05 -2.68 3.40
C LEU A 211 -10.34 -2.61 1.91
N GLU A 212 -9.43 -3.10 1.07
CA GLU A 212 -9.58 -3.07 -0.38
C GLU A 212 -10.71 -3.97 -0.89
N THR A 213 -11.01 -5.04 -0.17
CA THR A 213 -11.93 -6.08 -0.66
C THR A 213 -13.32 -5.99 -0.04
N GLY A 214 -13.47 -5.22 1.04
CA GLY A 214 -14.72 -5.20 1.78
C GLY A 214 -14.94 -6.46 2.63
N LYS A 215 -13.94 -7.34 2.76
CA LYS A 215 -14.06 -8.65 3.42
C LYS A 215 -13.40 -8.62 4.78
N SER A 216 -13.98 -9.36 5.74
CA SER A 216 -13.36 -9.57 7.04
C SER A 216 -12.11 -10.44 6.90
N LEU A 217 -11.07 -10.17 7.69
CA LEU A 217 -9.80 -10.88 7.66
C LEU A 217 -9.56 -11.60 8.99
N ILE A 218 -9.25 -12.88 8.91
CA ILE A 218 -8.78 -13.70 10.01
C ILE A 218 -7.27 -13.92 9.82
N CYS A 219 -6.47 -13.48 10.78
CA CYS A 219 -5.02 -13.67 10.77
C CYS A 219 -4.60 -14.57 11.93
N SER A 220 -4.13 -15.77 11.59
CA SER A 220 -3.49 -16.73 12.49
C SER A 220 -1.97 -16.64 12.37
N THR A 221 -1.26 -16.52 13.49
CA THR A 221 0.20 -16.48 13.49
C THR A 221 0.79 -17.37 14.58
N THR A 222 1.93 -18.00 14.32
CA THR A 222 2.71 -18.68 15.36
C THR A 222 3.45 -17.70 16.29
N LEU A 223 3.63 -18.08 17.56
CA LEU A 223 4.45 -17.43 18.62
C LEU A 223 4.26 -15.92 18.83
N CYS A 224 3.48 -15.49 19.85
CA CYS A 224 3.53 -14.15 20.49
C CYS A 224 3.79 -12.95 19.53
N LYS A 225 3.27 -13.08 18.31
CA LYS A 225 3.28 -12.09 17.24
C LYS A 225 1.83 -11.64 17.03
N PRO A 226 1.58 -10.57 16.26
CA PRO A 226 0.24 -10.03 16.12
C PRO A 226 -0.74 -11.01 15.44
N THR A 227 -1.34 -11.90 16.22
CA THR A 227 -2.55 -12.63 15.83
C THR A 227 -3.71 -11.66 15.94
N THR A 228 -4.53 -11.50 14.91
CA THR A 228 -5.57 -10.45 14.90
C THR A 228 -6.75 -10.89 14.05
N LEU A 229 -7.95 -10.77 14.61
CA LEU A 229 -9.18 -10.77 13.84
C LEU A 229 -9.51 -9.33 13.43
N PHE A 230 -9.63 -9.09 12.13
CA PHE A 230 -10.01 -7.79 11.60
C PHE A 230 -11.39 -7.89 10.95
N LEU A 231 -12.40 -7.40 11.65
CA LEU A 231 -13.77 -7.31 11.14
C LEU A 231 -13.94 -5.98 10.42
N PHE A 232 -14.53 -6.01 9.23
CA PHE A 232 -14.86 -4.79 8.50
C PHE A 232 -15.81 -3.96 9.39
N GLU A 233 -15.33 -2.79 9.85
CA GLU A 233 -15.93 -1.84 10.83
C GLU A 233 -15.52 -1.97 12.30
N ILE A 234 -14.98 -3.09 12.79
CA ILE A 234 -14.56 -3.23 14.21
C ILE A 234 -13.14 -3.78 14.31
N ARG A 235 -12.24 -2.95 14.86
CA ARG A 235 -10.88 -3.37 15.23
C ARG A 235 -10.93 -4.12 16.55
N ILE A 236 -10.85 -5.44 16.51
CA ILE A 236 -10.55 -6.25 17.70
C ILE A 236 -9.05 -6.59 17.65
N ASN A 237 -8.24 -5.65 18.15
CA ASN A 237 -6.81 -5.87 18.33
C ASN A 237 -6.61 -6.63 19.64
N LEU A 238 -6.40 -7.94 19.58
CA LEU A 238 -6.09 -8.74 20.75
C LEU A 238 -4.75 -9.42 20.54
N THR A 239 -3.70 -8.81 21.09
CA THR A 239 -2.37 -9.40 21.20
C THR A 239 -2.25 -10.16 22.52
N PRO A 240 -2.37 -11.49 22.55
CA PRO A 240 -1.92 -12.24 23.70
C PRO A 240 -0.40 -12.18 23.76
N CYS A 241 0.14 -11.40 24.71
CA CYS A 241 1.53 -11.50 25.11
C CYS A 241 1.71 -12.71 26.04
N VAL A 242 1.52 -13.93 25.53
CA VAL A 242 1.82 -15.14 26.32
C VAL A 242 2.38 -16.22 25.40
N PHE A 243 3.54 -16.76 25.75
CA PHE A 243 4.21 -17.90 25.08
C PHE A 243 3.45 -19.24 25.26
N LEU A 244 2.14 -19.20 25.51
CA LEU A 244 1.28 -20.37 25.70
C LEU A 244 0.33 -20.50 24.49
N PRO A 245 0.00 -21.72 24.04
CA PRO A 245 -1.05 -21.93 23.06
C PRO A 245 -2.34 -21.30 23.58
N THR A 246 -2.85 -20.30 22.85
CA THR A 246 -4.02 -19.51 23.25
C THR A 246 -5.04 -19.57 22.14
N ILE A 247 -6.22 -20.12 22.43
CA ILE A 247 -7.34 -20.15 21.50
C ILE A 247 -8.05 -18.79 21.58
N PHE A 248 -8.26 -18.16 20.43
CA PHE A 248 -8.99 -16.91 20.36
C PHE A 248 -10.47 -17.16 20.05
N THR A 249 -11.38 -16.57 20.81
CA THR A 249 -12.82 -16.62 20.54
C THR A 249 -13.39 -15.21 20.55
N SER A 250 -14.14 -14.85 19.52
CA SER A 250 -14.91 -13.60 19.50
C SER A 250 -16.18 -13.76 18.70
N ASP A 251 -17.27 -13.25 19.24
CA ASP A 251 -18.54 -13.18 18.53
C ASP A 251 -18.45 -12.17 17.39
N THR A 252 -18.47 -12.68 16.17
CA THR A 252 -18.44 -11.85 14.97
C THR A 252 -19.86 -11.40 14.66
N LEU A 253 -20.21 -10.14 14.97
CA LEU A 253 -21.50 -9.56 14.55
C LEU A 253 -21.49 -9.38 13.03
N MET A 254 -22.24 -10.22 12.33
CA MET A 254 -22.31 -10.26 10.88
C MET A 254 -23.22 -9.17 10.31
N ARG A 255 -22.91 -8.72 9.08
CA ARG A 255 -23.74 -7.81 8.30
C ARG A 255 -24.95 -8.51 7.65
N THR A 256 -25.15 -9.79 7.93
CA THR A 256 -26.27 -10.62 7.51
C THR A 256 -26.91 -11.24 8.75
N ASN A 257 -28.24 -11.27 8.78
CA ASN A 257 -29.07 -11.82 9.88
C ASN A 257 -28.76 -13.30 10.17
N VAL A 258 -27.66 -13.57 10.86
CA VAL A 258 -27.35 -14.89 11.41
C VAL A 258 -27.31 -14.76 12.93
N PRO A 259 -28.28 -15.34 13.66
CA PRO A 259 -28.35 -15.23 15.10
C PRO A 259 -27.53 -16.34 15.74
N GLU A 260 -26.21 -16.39 15.57
CA GLU A 260 -25.38 -17.35 16.31
C GLU A 260 -23.90 -16.95 16.32
N SER A 261 -23.29 -17.05 17.49
CA SER A 261 -21.87 -16.81 17.80
C SER A 261 -20.96 -17.80 17.07
N VAL A 262 -20.21 -17.33 16.05
CA VAL A 262 -19.21 -18.16 15.37
C VAL A 262 -17.91 -18.18 16.18
N ILE A 263 -17.61 -19.33 16.78
CA ILE A 263 -16.36 -19.60 17.48
C ILE A 263 -15.33 -20.06 16.46
N ILE A 264 -14.35 -19.22 16.14
CA ILE A 264 -13.23 -19.57 15.24
C ILE A 264 -12.07 -20.06 16.09
N ILE A 265 -11.92 -21.38 16.21
CA ILE A 265 -10.75 -22.00 16.86
C ILE A 265 -9.61 -22.02 15.83
N ILE A 266 -8.55 -21.29 16.13
CA ILE A 266 -7.29 -21.26 15.35
C ILE A 266 -6.23 -22.05 16.09
#